data_AF-A0A0F9QXZ4-F1
#
_entry.id   AF-A0A0F9QXZ4-F1
#
_cell.length_a   1.000
_cell.length_b   1.000
_cell.length_c   1.000
_cell.angle_alpha   90.00
_cell.angle_beta   90.00
_cell.angle_gamma   90.00
#
_symmetry.space_group_name_H-M   'P 1'
#
loop_
_entity.id
_entity.type
_entity.pdbx_description
1 polymer ?
#
loop_
_entity_poly.entity_id
_entity_poly.type
_entity_poly.pdbx_seq_one_letter_code
_entity_poly.pdbx_strand_id
1 'polypeptide(L)' 'MATEEYFYNQELEKIYKDLQTDPEKGLTEQEAQKRLIEKGLNEIPKASKGFIKIYLAPLFNWLIVI' A
#
# COMPACT_ATOMS: atom_id res chain seq x y z
N MET A 1 -6.69 15.13 -0.13
CA MET A 1 -7.79 14.15 -0.02
C MET A 1 -7.75 13.32 -1.28
N ALA A 2 -7.45 12.02 -1.21
CA ALA A 2 -7.55 11.15 -2.37
C ALA A 2 -9.04 11.02 -2.71
N THR A 3 -9.44 11.48 -3.88
CA THR A 3 -10.79 11.33 -4.40
C THR A 3 -11.03 9.84 -4.68
N GLU A 4 -12.02 9.23 -4.03
CA GLU A 4 -12.43 7.86 -4.35
C GLU A 4 -12.98 7.84 -5.77
N GLU A 5 -12.17 7.34 -6.70
CA GLU A 5 -12.56 7.19 -8.09
C GLU A 5 -13.23 5.82 -8.27
N TYR A 6 -14.53 5.83 -8.55
CA TYR A 6 -15.30 4.60 -8.73
C TYR A 6 -15.16 4.10 -10.17
N PHE A 7 -14.55 2.92 -10.36
CA PHE A 7 -14.33 2.35 -11.69
C PHE A 7 -15.51 1.52 -12.21
N TYR A 8 -16.43 1.08 -11.34
CA TYR A 8 -17.47 0.09 -11.69
C TYR A 8 -18.56 0.62 -12.64
N ASN A 9 -18.66 1.94 -12.82
CA ASN A 9 -19.65 2.60 -13.67
C ASN A 9 -19.02 3.35 -14.86
N GLN A 10 -17.75 3.05 -15.18
CA GLN A 10 -17.03 3.70 -16.27
C GLN A 10 -16.91 2.78 -17.48
N GLU A 11 -16.84 3.37 -18.68
CA GLU A 11 -16.57 2.64 -19.90
C GLU A 11 -15.16 2.05 -19.89
N LEU A 12 -15.01 0.84 -20.45
CA LEU A 12 -13.74 0.12 -20.47
C LEU A 12 -12.62 0.92 -21.14
N GLU A 13 -12.92 1.58 -22.26
CA GLU A 13 -11.96 2.42 -22.99
C GLU A 13 -11.42 3.57 -22.14
N LYS A 14 -12.28 4.15 -21.29
CA LYS A 14 -11.86 5.18 -20.32
C LYS A 14 -10.94 4.57 -19.27
N ILE A 15 -11.29 3.40 -18.72
CA ILE A 15 -10.47 2.71 -17.72
C ILE A 15 -9.08 2.35 -18.29
N TYR A 16 -9.02 1.81 -19.51
CA TYR A 16 -7.74 1.48 -20.16
C TYR A 16 -6.87 2.72 -20.39
N LYS A 17 -7.49 3.84 -20.78
CA LYS A 17 -6.81 5.12 -20.96
C LYS A 17 -6.30 5.69 -19.64
N ASP A 18 -7.12 5.67 -18.60
CA ASP A 18 -6.79 6.24 -17.28
C ASP A 18 -5.71 5.40 -16.57
N LEU A 19 -5.77 4.07 -16.70
CA LEU A 19 -4.76 3.15 -16.15
C LEU A 19 -3.54 2.95 -17.06
N GLN A 20 -3.58 3.48 -18.29
CA GLN A 20 -2.54 3.37 -19.32
C GLN A 20 -2.10 1.92 -19.55
N THR A 21 -3.08 1.02 -19.67
CA THR A 21 -2.86 -0.42 -19.79
C THR A 21 -3.44 -0.93 -21.10
N ASP A 22 -2.71 -1.82 -21.76
CA ASP A 22 -3.21 -2.51 -22.95
C ASP A 22 -4.20 -3.62 -22.52
N PRO A 23 -5.41 -3.70 -23.09
CA PRO A 23 -6.40 -4.69 -22.69
C PRO A 23 -6.05 -6.13 -23.09
N GLU A 24 -5.23 -6.33 -24.12
CA GLU A 24 -4.84 -7.66 -24.61
C GLU A 24 -3.51 -8.11 -24.00
N LYS A 25 -2.60 -7.17 -23.77
CA LYS A 25 -1.20 -7.46 -23.35
C LYS A 25 -0.91 -7.07 -21.91
N GLY A 26 -1.78 -6.29 -21.28
CA GLY A 26 -1.60 -5.79 -19.92
C GLY A 26 -0.50 -4.72 -19.82
N LEU A 27 0.16 -4.68 -18.66
CA LEU A 27 1.28 -3.79 -18.39
C LEU A 27 2.59 -4.42 -18.85
N THR A 28 3.54 -3.57 -19.26
CA THR A 28 4.92 -4.01 -19.47
C THR A 28 5.59 -4.29 -18.12
N GLU A 29 6.60 -5.16 -18.11
CA GLU A 29 7.36 -5.47 -16.89
C GLU A 29 8.01 -4.22 -16.28
N GLN A 30 8.50 -3.32 -17.14
CA GLN A 30 9.13 -2.07 -16.71
C GLN A 30 8.15 -1.16 -15.98
N GLU A 31 6.94 -1.01 -16.51
CA GLU A 31 5.89 -0.20 -15.89
C GLU A 31 5.36 -0.85 -14.61
N ALA A 32 5.24 -2.19 -14.58
CA ALA A 32 4.87 -2.93 -13.37
C ALA A 32 5.89 -2.73 -12.24
N GLN A 33 7.19 -2.82 -12.54
CA GLN A 33 8.26 -2.56 -11.56
C GLN A 33 8.25 -1.12 -11.06
N LYS A 34 8.08 -0.15 -11.96
CA LYS A 34 7.97 1.27 -11.59
C LYS A 34 6.81 1.50 -10.63
N ARG A 35 5.61 0.99 -10.94
CA ARG A 35 4.42 1.10 -10.07
C ARG A 35 4.62 0.41 -8.74
N LEU A 36 5.31 -0.73 -8.70
CA LEU A 36 5.60 -1.45 -7.47
C LEU A 36 6.50 -0.62 -6.54
N ILE A 37 7.50 0.09 -7.09
CA ILE A 37 8.37 0.98 -6.32
C ILE A 37 7.59 2.18 -5.79
N GLU A 38 6.71 2.76 -6.62
CA GLU A 38 5.95 3.97 -6.26
C GLU A 38 4.80 3.70 -5.28
N LYS A 39 4.07 2.59 -5.44
CA LYS A 39 2.85 2.29 -4.67
C LYS A 39 3.04 1.22 -3.60
N GLY A 40 4.13 0.48 -3.66
CA GLY A 40 4.37 -0.66 -2.78
C GLY A 40 3.57 -1.91 -3.16
N LEU A 41 3.69 -2.93 -2.32
CA LEU A 41 2.99 -4.20 -2.49
C LEU A 41 1.50 -4.05 -2.17
N ASN A 42 0.65 -4.75 -2.92
CA ASN A 42 -0.78 -4.87 -2.63
C ASN A 42 -1.00 -5.89 -1.50
N GLU A 43 -0.47 -5.59 -0.32
CA GLU A 43 -0.61 -6.42 0.87
C GLU A 43 -1.06 -5.58 2.07
N ILE A 44 -1.84 -6.21 2.95
CA ILE A 44 -2.15 -5.62 4.24
C ILE A 44 -0.92 -5.84 5.13
N PRO A 45 -0.26 -4.77 5.62
CA PRO A 45 0.95 -4.92 6.40
C PRO A 45 0.66 -5.73 7.66
N LYS A 46 1.53 -6.70 7.95
CA LYS A 46 1.40 -7.53 9.15
C LYS A 46 1.59 -6.65 10.38
N ALA A 47 0.64 -6.72 11.31
CA ALA A 47 0.79 -6.08 12.60
C ALA A 47 1.88 -6.81 13.42
N SER A 48 3.12 -6.36 13.30
CA SER A 48 4.20 -6.81 14.18
C SER A 48 4.03 -6.13 15.54
N LYS A 49 3.45 -6.84 16.51
CA LYS A 49 3.63 -6.47 17.92
C LYS A 49 5.06 -6.86 18.27
N GLY A 50 5.98 -5.91 18.14
CA GLY A 50 7.35 -6.11 18.60
C GLY A 50 7.31 -6.48 20.08
N PHE A 51 7.50 -7.76 20.41
CA PHE A 51 7.52 -8.26 21.80
C PHE A 51 8.51 -7.46 22.65
N ILE A 52 9.61 -7.02 22.03
CA ILE A 52 10.60 -6.11 22.60
C ILE A 52 9.95 -4.83 23.16
N LYS A 53 9.03 -4.18 22.42
CA LYS A 53 8.30 -2.99 22.91
C LYS A 53 7.44 -3.29 24.14
N ILE A 54 6.87 -4.50 24.24
CA ILE A 54 6.05 -4.89 25.39
C ILE A 54 6.91 -5.04 26.64
N TYR A 55 8.11 -5.63 26.52
CA TYR A 55 9.02 -5.83 27.66
C TYR A 55 9.80 -4.58 28.05
N LEU A 56 10.12 -3.69 27.10
CA LEU A 56 10.83 -2.44 27.38
C LEU A 56 9.90 -1.30 27.82
N ALA A 57 8.62 -1.29 27.42
CA ALA A 57 7.68 -0.23 27.79
C ALA A 57 7.59 0.03 29.32
N PRO A 58 7.58 -1.00 30.19
CA PRO A 58 7.66 -0.80 31.63
C PRO A 58 8.94 -0.08 32.08
N LEU A 59 10.11 -0.45 31.54
CA LEU A 59 11.41 0.13 31.93
C LEU A 59 11.52 1.63 31.57
N PHE A 60 10.76 2.08 30.58
CA PHE A 60 10.68 3.50 30.18
C PHE A 60 9.58 4.28 30.91
N ASN A 61 8.83 3.63 31.81
CA ASN A 61 7.89 4.33 32.65
C ASN A 61 8.68 5.06 33.76
N TRP A 62 8.61 6.39 33.79
CA TRP A 62 9.31 7.25 34.78
C TRP A 62 8.96 6.87 36.24
N LEU A 63 7.83 6.20 36.43
CA LEU A 63 7.35 5.65 37.71
C LEU A 63 8.19 4.48 38.27
N ILE A 64 9.06 3.85 37.47
CA ILE A 64 9.93 2.74 37.91
C ILE A 64 11.32 3.26 38.36
N VAL A 65 11.65 4.53 38.08
CA VAL A 65 12.99 5.11 38.31
C VAL A 65 13.08 5.92 39.62
N ILE A 66 12.04 5.92 40.47
CA ILE A 66 12.05 6.53 41.82
C ILE A 66 11.91 5.45 42.89
#